data_AF-A0A957VGG7-F1
#
_entry.id   AF-A0A957VGG7-F1
#
_cell.length_a   1.000
_cell.length_b   1.000
_cell.length_c   1.000
_cell.angle_alpha   90.00
_cell.angle_beta   90.00
_cell.angle_gamma   90.00
#
_symmetry.space_group_name_H-M   'P 1'
#
loop_
_entity.id
_entity.type
_entity.pdbx_description
1 polymer ?
#
loop_
_entity_poly.entity_id
_entity_poly.type
_entity_poly.pdbx_seq_one_letter_code
_entity_poly.pdbx_strand_id
1 'polypeptide(L)'
;MNITIYSPGHPSWNSEVEHMGQRLGAPDNPTLFPYHFLSVVLQRIGGHLVQVETDGAEISIGFLFPRRAADGPAYTLRHHPLAPMDDDALGQLTAILGSQLGAAVHAYDPRGPHTYAPTAVSYGDVEIGRPSAAEAAAVRTVQQTVWGSPPEFLYPADIHSREFGLPTSLVARVDGQLAGFLFGVDKFGGPALPSDWH
;
A
#
# COMPACT_ATOMS: atom_id res chain seq x y z
N MET A 1 -15.86 17.59 8.48
CA MET A 1 -14.97 16.82 7.60
C MET A 1 -15.69 16.54 6.28
N ASN A 2 -15.14 17.02 5.18
CA ASN A 2 -15.56 16.71 3.81
C ASN A 2 -14.61 15.64 3.24
N ILE A 3 -15.16 14.61 2.59
CA ILE A 3 -14.38 13.49 2.04
C ILE A 3 -14.68 13.38 0.57
N THR A 4 -13.65 13.48 -0.25
CA THR A 4 -13.73 13.23 -1.70
C THR A 4 -13.03 11.90 -1.99
N ILE A 5 -13.75 10.99 -2.65
CA ILE A 5 -13.23 9.71 -3.14
C ILE A 5 -13.11 9.80 -4.66
N TYR A 6 -11.91 9.60 -5.17
CA TYR A 6 -11.68 9.45 -6.60
C TYR A 6 -11.68 7.97 -6.96
N SER A 7 -12.72 7.53 -7.67
CA SER A 7 -12.87 6.15 -8.13
C SER A 7 -11.96 5.83 -9.32
N PRO A 8 -11.63 4.54 -9.55
CA PRO A 8 -10.94 4.12 -10.77
C PRO A 8 -11.59 4.70 -12.04
N GLY A 9 -10.78 5.26 -12.93
CA GLY A 9 -11.26 5.88 -14.17
C GLY A 9 -11.80 7.31 -14.03
N HIS A 10 -11.70 7.93 -12.85
CA HIS A 10 -12.06 9.35 -12.69
C HIS A 10 -11.26 10.23 -13.69
N PRO A 11 -11.88 11.18 -14.42
CA PRO A 11 -11.20 11.96 -15.45
C PRO A 11 -9.99 12.75 -14.94
N SER A 12 -10.02 13.20 -13.68
CA SER A 12 -8.92 13.93 -13.04
C SER A 12 -7.92 13.04 -12.31
N TRP A 13 -8.01 11.70 -12.39
CA TRP A 13 -7.18 10.82 -11.55
C TRP A 13 -5.70 11.18 -11.56
N ASN A 14 -5.12 11.35 -12.75
CA ASN A 14 -3.68 11.63 -12.84
C ASN A 14 -3.31 13.01 -12.30
N SER A 15 -4.15 14.03 -12.50
CA SER A 15 -3.92 15.35 -11.89
C SER A 15 -4.04 15.29 -10.37
N GLU A 16 -4.94 14.46 -9.84
CA GLU A 16 -5.06 14.26 -8.39
C GLU A 16 -3.88 13.48 -7.82
N VAL A 17 -3.37 12.44 -8.48
CA VAL A 17 -2.15 11.74 -8.06
C VAL A 17 -0.95 12.71 -8.02
N GLU A 18 -0.83 13.58 -9.03
CA GLU A 18 0.23 14.59 -9.06
C GLU A 18 0.06 15.62 -7.94
N HIS A 19 -1.14 16.18 -7.77
CA HIS A 19 -1.46 17.12 -6.70
C HIS A 19 -1.15 16.51 -5.32
N MET A 20 -1.69 15.33 -5.04
CA MET A 20 -1.46 14.61 -3.78
C MET A 20 0.02 14.29 -3.57
N GLY A 21 0.74 13.88 -4.61
CA GLY A 21 2.18 13.64 -4.56
C GLY A 21 2.96 14.88 -4.14
N GLN A 22 2.66 16.04 -4.72
CA GLN A 22 3.29 17.32 -4.37
C GLN A 22 2.98 17.71 -2.91
N ARG A 23 1.71 17.58 -2.49
CA ARG A 23 1.28 17.85 -1.11
C ARG A 23 1.99 16.96 -0.09
N LEU A 24 2.30 15.73 -0.48
CA LEU A 24 2.99 14.75 0.36
C LEU A 24 4.52 14.77 0.23
N GLY A 25 5.09 15.71 -0.52
CA GLY A 25 6.54 15.87 -0.62
C GLY A 25 7.23 14.85 -1.53
N ALA A 26 6.58 14.38 -2.59
CA ALA A 26 7.26 13.65 -3.66
C ALA A 26 8.32 14.57 -4.33
N PRO A 27 9.47 14.03 -4.79
CA PRO A 27 9.87 12.62 -4.78
C PRO A 27 10.47 12.13 -3.44
N ASP A 28 10.72 13.02 -2.48
CA ASP A 28 11.55 12.75 -1.31
C ASP A 28 10.85 11.97 -0.19
N ASN A 29 9.55 11.72 -0.31
CA ASN A 29 8.79 10.96 0.67
C ASN A 29 8.87 9.45 0.42
N PRO A 30 9.64 8.68 1.22
CA PRO A 30 9.85 7.24 1.00
C PRO A 30 8.62 6.40 1.34
N THR A 31 7.59 7.00 1.94
CA THR A 31 6.31 6.35 2.25
C THR A 31 5.31 6.47 1.12
N LEU A 32 5.64 7.14 0.01
CA LEU A 32 4.79 7.13 -1.18
C LEU A 32 5.07 5.92 -2.03
N PHE A 33 4.00 5.34 -2.57
CA PHE A 33 4.15 4.40 -3.67
C PHE A 33 4.70 5.15 -4.89
N PRO A 34 5.44 4.46 -5.77
CA PRO A 34 5.90 5.02 -7.03
C PRO A 34 4.75 5.67 -7.81
N TYR A 35 4.98 6.85 -8.41
CA TYR A 35 3.97 7.59 -9.15
C TYR A 35 3.23 6.71 -10.18
N HIS A 36 3.99 5.93 -10.96
CA HIS A 36 3.39 5.02 -11.96
C HIS A 36 2.47 3.97 -11.33
N PHE A 37 2.78 3.48 -10.13
CA PHE A 37 1.91 2.56 -9.41
C PHE A 37 0.59 3.24 -9.06
N LEU A 38 0.64 4.46 -8.49
CA LEU A 38 -0.56 5.21 -8.12
C LEU A 38 -1.39 5.63 -9.34
N SER A 39 -0.75 6.06 -10.43
CA SER A 39 -1.42 6.50 -11.65
C SER A 39 -2.08 5.35 -12.42
N VAL A 40 -1.48 4.15 -12.41
CA VAL A 40 -1.93 3.05 -13.30
C VAL A 40 -2.39 1.82 -12.52
N VAL A 41 -1.55 1.30 -11.63
CA VAL A 41 -1.80 0.02 -10.97
C VAL A 41 -2.95 0.15 -9.97
N LEU A 42 -2.92 1.18 -9.13
CA LEU A 42 -3.92 1.39 -8.09
C LEU A 42 -5.35 1.43 -8.67
N GLN A 43 -5.56 2.14 -9.79
CA GLN A 43 -6.86 2.12 -10.49
C GLN A 43 -7.26 0.72 -10.94
N ARG A 44 -6.34 0.00 -11.59
CA ARG A 44 -6.62 -1.31 -12.22
C ARG A 44 -6.93 -2.40 -11.22
N ILE A 45 -6.45 -2.27 -9.99
CA ILE A 45 -6.75 -3.22 -8.93
C ILE A 45 -8.05 -2.89 -8.19
N GLY A 46 -8.66 -1.72 -8.45
CA GLY A 46 -9.88 -1.25 -7.78
C GLY A 46 -9.61 -0.34 -6.59
N GLY A 47 -8.41 0.22 -6.48
CA GLY A 47 -8.08 1.18 -5.44
C GLY A 47 -8.64 2.58 -5.70
N HIS A 48 -8.67 3.40 -4.67
CA HIS A 48 -9.24 4.75 -4.71
C HIS A 48 -8.25 5.76 -4.13
N LEU A 49 -8.35 7.01 -4.56
CA LEU A 49 -7.71 8.13 -3.87
C LEU A 49 -8.72 8.76 -2.92
N VAL A 50 -8.25 9.22 -1.77
CA VAL A 50 -9.06 9.89 -0.75
C VAL A 50 -8.43 11.22 -0.42
N GLN A 51 -9.24 12.28 -0.48
CA GLN A 51 -8.89 13.60 0.02
C GLN A 51 -9.84 13.96 1.15
N VAL A 52 -9.29 14.51 2.22
CA VAL A 52 -10.05 14.89 3.41
C VAL A 52 -9.81 16.37 3.72
N GLU A 53 -10.89 17.11 3.83
CA GLU A 53 -10.87 18.55 4.10
C GLU A 53 -11.69 18.89 5.35
N THR A 54 -11.25 19.93 6.06
CA THR A 54 -12.03 20.57 7.14
C THR A 54 -11.89 22.08 6.99
N ASP A 55 -13.01 22.80 7.01
CA ASP A 55 -13.09 24.25 6.84
C ASP A 55 -12.36 24.77 5.58
N GLY A 56 -12.39 23.99 4.50
CA GLY A 56 -11.73 24.31 3.22
C GLY A 56 -10.22 24.06 3.19
N ALA A 57 -9.64 23.55 4.28
CA ALA A 57 -8.24 23.14 4.32
C ALA A 57 -8.12 21.62 4.16
N GLU A 58 -7.21 21.18 3.30
CA GLU A 58 -6.84 19.76 3.14
C GLU A 58 -6.05 19.29 4.37
N ILE A 59 -6.62 18.36 5.13
CA ILE A 59 -6.05 17.87 6.39
C ILE A 59 -5.44 16.47 6.27
N SER A 60 -5.84 15.70 5.25
CA SER A 60 -5.31 14.35 5.04
C SER A 60 -5.51 13.87 3.60
N ILE A 61 -4.56 13.05 3.15
CA ILE A 61 -4.62 12.30 1.90
C ILE A 61 -4.54 10.81 2.22
N GLY A 62 -5.31 10.00 1.50
CA GLY A 62 -5.31 8.55 1.63
C GLY A 62 -5.29 7.83 0.29
N PHE A 63 -4.70 6.65 0.30
CA PHE A 63 -4.76 5.71 -0.83
C PHE A 63 -5.39 4.41 -0.34
N LEU A 64 -6.52 4.03 -0.93
CA LEU A 64 -7.25 2.81 -0.59
C LEU A 64 -6.77 1.66 -1.46
N PHE A 65 -6.08 0.70 -0.86
CA PHE A 65 -5.62 -0.52 -1.51
C PHE A 65 -6.62 -1.64 -1.25
N PRO A 66 -7.09 -2.34 -2.30
CA PRO A 66 -7.91 -3.53 -2.11
C PRO A 66 -7.20 -4.56 -1.23
N ARG A 67 -7.98 -5.20 -0.37
CA ARG A 67 -7.56 -6.20 0.60
C ARG A 67 -8.65 -7.27 0.72
N ARG A 68 -8.24 -8.52 0.96
CA ARG A 68 -9.16 -9.56 1.44
C ARG A 68 -9.26 -9.58 2.97
N ALA A 69 -10.49 -9.55 3.46
CA ALA A 69 -10.83 -9.83 4.85
C ALA A 69 -11.69 -11.12 4.94
N ALA A 70 -11.82 -11.67 6.14
CA ALA A 70 -12.64 -12.88 6.37
C ALA A 70 -14.11 -12.66 5.96
N ASP A 71 -14.62 -11.46 6.20
CA ASP A 71 -16.04 -11.11 6.00
C ASP A 71 -16.33 -10.52 4.61
N GLY A 72 -15.36 -10.56 3.69
CA GLY A 72 -15.53 -10.09 2.31
C GLY A 72 -14.47 -9.07 1.86
N PRO A 73 -14.79 -8.23 0.84
CA PRO A 73 -13.88 -7.22 0.34
C PRO A 73 -13.62 -6.14 1.40
N ALA A 74 -12.36 -5.74 1.52
CA ALA A 74 -11.91 -4.69 2.41
C ALA A 74 -10.87 -3.79 1.72
N TYR A 75 -10.55 -2.66 2.34
CA TYR A 75 -9.46 -1.79 1.91
C TYR A 75 -8.47 -1.55 3.04
N THR A 76 -7.20 -1.43 2.69
CA THR A 76 -6.20 -0.78 3.53
C THR A 76 -6.13 0.69 3.12
N LEU A 77 -6.49 1.61 4.03
CA LEU A 77 -6.32 3.04 3.86
C LEU A 77 -4.90 3.43 4.28
N ARG A 78 -3.99 3.56 3.31
CA ARG A 78 -2.67 4.15 3.55
C ARG A 78 -2.86 5.65 3.77
N HIS A 79 -2.87 6.05 5.03
CA HIS A 79 -3.25 7.38 5.51
C HIS A 79 -2.02 8.28 5.66
N HIS A 80 -2.11 9.51 5.14
CA HIS A 80 -1.08 10.54 5.27
C HIS A 80 -1.70 11.83 5.83
N PRO A 81 -1.59 12.08 7.14
CA PRO A 81 -2.06 13.33 7.71
C PRO A 81 -1.18 14.50 7.23
N LEU A 82 -1.82 15.59 6.82
CA LEU A 82 -1.19 16.87 6.50
C LEU A 82 -1.26 17.85 7.66
N ALA A 83 -2.25 17.67 8.53
CA ALA A 83 -2.43 18.39 9.77
C ALA A 83 -2.76 17.40 10.90
N PRO A 84 -2.56 17.77 12.18
CA PRO A 84 -3.06 16.99 13.30
C PRO A 84 -4.56 16.73 13.14
N MET A 85 -4.95 15.48 13.36
CA MET A 85 -6.34 15.06 13.42
C MET A 85 -6.65 14.67 14.87
N ASP A 86 -7.91 14.89 15.29
CA ASP A 86 -8.37 14.42 16.60
C ASP A 86 -8.26 12.89 16.68
N ASP A 87 -8.07 12.34 17.88
CA ASP A 87 -7.82 10.91 18.11
C ASP A 87 -8.90 10.01 17.48
N ASP A 88 -10.16 10.45 17.48
CA ASP A 88 -11.29 9.70 16.90
C ASP A 88 -11.49 9.92 15.39
N ALA A 89 -10.85 10.94 14.81
CA ALA A 89 -11.14 11.37 13.45
C ALA A 89 -10.75 10.31 12.40
N LEU A 90 -9.68 9.55 12.65
CA LEU A 90 -9.28 8.45 11.77
C LEU A 90 -10.29 7.29 11.80
N GLY A 91 -10.84 6.98 12.98
CA GLY A 91 -11.90 5.97 13.12
C GLY A 91 -13.21 6.39 12.44
N GLN A 92 -13.56 7.69 12.54
CA GLN A 92 -14.71 8.22 11.81
C GLN A 92 -14.49 8.20 10.29
N LEU A 93 -13.29 8.57 9.83
CA LEU A 93 -12.92 8.52 8.42
C LEU A 93 -13.08 7.11 7.85
N THR A 94 -12.52 6.09 8.50
CA THR A 94 -12.64 4.70 8.01
C THR A 94 -14.08 4.20 8.03
N ALA A 95 -14.89 4.57 9.04
CA ALA A 95 -16.31 4.23 9.10
C ALA A 95 -17.11 4.86 7.94
N ILE A 96 -16.88 6.15 7.65
CA ILE A 96 -17.54 6.85 6.54
C ILE A 96 -17.14 6.25 5.21
N LEU A 97 -15.83 6.06 4.97
CA LEU A 97 -15.33 5.43 3.75
C LEU A 97 -15.91 4.03 3.57
N GLY A 98 -15.96 3.24 4.64
CA GLY A 98 -16.50 1.89 4.58
C GLY A 98 -17.99 1.85 4.23
N SER A 99 -18.77 2.78 4.79
CA SER A 99 -20.19 2.93 4.42
C SER A 99 -20.38 3.36 2.97
N GLN A 100 -19.54 4.25 2.44
CA GLN A 100 -19.65 4.74 1.06
C GLN A 100 -19.21 3.68 0.03
N LEU A 101 -18.21 2.88 0.37
CA LEU A 101 -17.63 1.86 -0.52
C LEU A 101 -18.33 0.49 -0.40
N GLY A 102 -19.13 0.28 0.65
CA GLY A 102 -19.73 -1.02 0.94
C GLY A 102 -18.71 -2.10 1.29
N ALA A 103 -17.58 -1.72 1.89
CA ALA A 103 -16.46 -2.59 2.23
C ALA A 103 -15.79 -2.12 3.51
N ALA A 104 -15.20 -3.03 4.30
CA ALA A 104 -14.45 -2.63 5.49
C ALA A 104 -13.22 -1.78 5.10
N VAL A 105 -12.84 -0.80 5.93
CA VAL A 105 -11.65 0.02 5.72
C VAL A 105 -10.76 -0.03 6.95
N HIS A 106 -9.52 -0.47 6.76
CA HIS A 106 -8.51 -0.58 7.80
C HIS A 106 -7.53 0.58 7.66
N ALA A 107 -7.46 1.44 8.69
CA ALA A 107 -6.48 2.51 8.72
C ALA A 107 -5.05 1.94 8.77
N TYR A 108 -4.13 2.59 8.07
CA TYR A 108 -2.74 2.21 8.01
C TYR A 108 -1.86 3.46 7.96
N ASP A 109 -1.05 3.66 9.01
CA ASP A 109 -0.04 4.72 9.05
C ASP A 109 1.31 4.18 8.56
N PRO A 110 1.81 4.62 7.39
CA PRO A 110 3.07 4.12 6.87
C PRO A 110 4.30 4.55 7.66
N ARG A 111 4.18 5.54 8.55
CA ARG A 111 5.28 6.03 9.41
C ARG A 111 5.27 5.38 10.79
N GLY A 112 4.19 4.72 11.14
CA GLY A 112 4.01 4.05 12.42
C GLY A 112 4.86 2.78 12.57
N PRO A 113 4.87 2.17 13.77
CA PRO A 113 5.49 0.88 13.99
C PRO A 113 4.73 -0.24 13.24
N HIS A 114 5.47 -1.18 12.66
CA HIS A 114 4.92 -2.28 11.87
C HIS A 114 5.39 -3.63 12.38
N THR A 115 4.57 -4.67 12.24
CA THR A 115 4.95 -6.04 12.58
C THR A 115 5.20 -6.89 11.34
N TYR A 116 6.18 -7.79 11.48
CA TYR A 116 6.60 -8.70 10.41
C TYR A 116 6.59 -10.12 10.94
N ALA A 117 6.08 -11.06 10.15
CA ALA A 117 6.04 -12.48 10.47
C ALA A 117 6.90 -13.22 9.44
N PRO A 118 8.24 -13.30 9.64
CA PRO A 118 9.12 -13.98 8.72
C PRO A 118 8.78 -15.46 8.64
N THR A 119 8.86 -16.01 7.42
CA THR A 119 8.73 -17.45 7.18
C THR A 119 9.85 -17.92 6.26
N ALA A 120 10.03 -19.24 6.21
CA ALA A 120 11.11 -19.89 5.49
C ALA A 120 10.69 -21.29 5.03
N VAL A 121 10.84 -21.56 3.74
CA VAL A 121 10.71 -22.89 3.13
C VAL A 121 11.87 -23.07 2.15
N SER A 122 12.59 -24.19 2.28
CA SER A 122 13.76 -24.50 1.44
C SER A 122 13.36 -25.15 0.12
N TYR A 123 13.96 -24.68 -0.97
CA TYR A 123 13.85 -25.20 -2.33
C TYR A 123 15.27 -25.34 -2.91
N GLY A 124 15.91 -26.49 -2.63
CA GLY A 124 17.34 -26.66 -2.91
C GLY A 124 18.17 -25.66 -2.10
N ASP A 125 19.02 -24.89 -2.78
CA ASP A 125 19.90 -23.89 -2.16
C ASP A 125 19.21 -22.53 -1.91
N VAL A 126 17.91 -22.42 -2.25
CA VAL A 126 17.12 -21.19 -2.09
C VAL A 126 16.12 -21.36 -0.96
N GLU A 127 16.07 -20.40 -0.04
CA GLU A 127 14.98 -20.31 0.94
C GLU A 127 13.99 -19.22 0.52
N ILE A 128 12.69 -19.54 0.52
CA ILE A 128 11.62 -18.61 0.17
C ILE A 128 10.67 -18.46 1.34
N GLY A 129 10.28 -17.22 1.65
CA GLY A 129 9.21 -16.98 2.62
C GLY A 129 8.97 -15.50 2.85
N ARG A 130 8.16 -15.17 3.87
CA ARG A 130 7.88 -13.78 4.21
C ARG A 130 9.13 -13.10 4.78
N PRO A 131 9.33 -11.80 4.50
CA PRO A 131 10.46 -11.07 5.03
C PRO A 131 10.31 -10.76 6.52
N SER A 132 11.44 -10.66 7.20
CA SER A 132 11.61 -9.93 8.45
C SER A 132 11.62 -8.40 8.20
N ALA A 133 11.61 -7.61 9.27
CA ALA A 133 11.72 -6.15 9.17
C ALA A 133 13.01 -5.70 8.46
N ALA A 134 14.15 -6.35 8.77
CA ALA A 134 15.44 -6.04 8.17
C ALA A 134 15.45 -6.33 6.66
N GLU A 135 14.84 -7.43 6.24
CA GLU A 135 14.74 -7.80 4.83
C GLU A 135 13.79 -6.90 4.07
N ALA A 136 12.64 -6.56 4.66
CA ALA A 136 11.71 -5.59 4.08
C ALA A 136 12.39 -4.24 3.82
N ALA A 137 13.25 -3.78 4.72
CA ALA A 137 14.06 -2.58 4.50
C ALA A 137 15.08 -2.78 3.36
N ALA A 138 15.74 -3.93 3.30
CA ALA A 138 16.75 -4.26 2.29
C ALA A 138 16.19 -4.48 0.87
N VAL A 139 14.88 -4.79 0.73
CA VAL A 139 14.21 -4.94 -0.57
C VAL A 139 14.42 -3.71 -1.46
N ARG A 140 14.43 -2.50 -0.89
CA ARG A 140 14.68 -1.26 -1.64
C ARG A 140 16.06 -1.26 -2.28
N THR A 141 17.08 -1.74 -1.59
CA THR A 141 18.43 -1.88 -2.13
C THR A 141 18.47 -2.92 -3.25
N VAL A 142 17.80 -4.07 -3.08
CA VAL A 142 17.69 -5.08 -4.15
C VAL A 142 17.02 -4.49 -5.38
N GLN A 143 15.93 -3.75 -5.20
CA GLN A 143 15.22 -3.06 -6.28
C GLN A 143 16.14 -2.08 -7.04
N GLN A 144 16.91 -1.26 -6.32
CA GLN A 144 17.88 -0.34 -6.93
C GLN A 144 18.97 -1.08 -7.70
N THR A 145 19.56 -2.12 -7.11
CA THR A 145 20.66 -2.86 -7.73
C THR A 145 20.21 -3.62 -8.98
N VAL A 146 19.05 -4.26 -8.94
CA VAL A 146 18.57 -5.12 -10.04
C VAL A 146 17.94 -4.29 -11.17
N TRP A 147 17.15 -3.27 -10.85
CA TRP A 147 16.41 -2.49 -11.86
C TRP A 147 16.98 -1.09 -12.12
N GLY A 148 18.03 -0.67 -11.42
CA GLY A 148 18.57 0.69 -11.54
C GLY A 148 17.56 1.78 -11.18
N SER A 149 16.54 1.44 -10.39
CA SER A 149 15.43 2.36 -10.09
C SER A 149 15.92 3.53 -9.23
N PRO A 150 15.65 4.78 -9.60
CA PRO A 150 15.91 5.91 -8.73
C PRO A 150 14.97 5.88 -7.50
N PRO A 151 15.32 6.59 -6.41
CA PRO A 151 14.65 6.48 -5.11
C PRO A 151 13.12 6.60 -5.11
N GLU A 152 12.57 7.45 -5.99
CA GLU A 152 11.15 7.74 -6.16
C GLU A 152 10.34 6.61 -6.83
N PHE A 153 11.02 5.66 -7.47
CA PHE A 153 10.39 4.47 -8.04
C PHE A 153 10.51 3.24 -7.13
N LEU A 154 11.08 3.40 -5.94
CA LEU A 154 11.22 2.31 -4.97
C LEU A 154 9.94 2.12 -4.17
N TYR A 155 9.53 0.86 -4.04
CA TYR A 155 8.37 0.54 -3.21
C TYR A 155 8.67 0.80 -1.72
N PRO A 156 7.69 1.30 -0.94
CA PRO A 156 7.88 1.49 0.50
C PRO A 156 8.11 0.14 1.20
N ALA A 157 9.09 0.06 2.10
CA ALA A 157 9.42 -1.18 2.81
C ALA A 157 8.26 -1.67 3.71
N ASP A 158 7.45 -0.74 4.20
CA ASP A 158 6.37 -1.00 5.13
C ASP A 158 5.23 -1.84 4.51
N ILE A 159 5.13 -1.92 3.18
CA ILE A 159 4.09 -2.72 2.51
C ILE A 159 4.19 -4.22 2.83
N HIS A 160 5.37 -4.68 3.25
CA HIS A 160 5.62 -6.07 3.64
C HIS A 160 5.10 -6.41 5.05
N SER A 161 4.62 -5.42 5.80
CA SER A 161 4.04 -5.57 7.13
C SER A 161 2.76 -6.43 7.11
N ARG A 162 2.40 -6.97 8.29
CA ARG A 162 1.12 -7.69 8.45
C ARG A 162 -0.06 -6.75 8.34
N GLU A 163 0.11 -5.53 8.81
CA GLU A 163 -0.89 -4.48 8.92
C GLU A 163 -1.33 -4.00 7.53
N PHE A 164 -0.37 -3.79 6.61
CA PHE A 164 -0.70 -3.39 5.23
C PHE A 164 -1.54 -4.46 4.52
N GLY A 165 -1.26 -5.73 4.78
CA GLY A 165 -2.12 -6.83 4.40
C GLY A 165 -1.98 -7.29 2.95
N LEU A 166 -0.78 -7.24 2.37
CA LEU A 166 -0.55 -7.82 1.04
C LEU A 166 -0.88 -9.32 1.02
N PRO A 167 -1.59 -9.82 -0.01
CA PRO A 167 -1.82 -11.25 -0.18
C PRO A 167 -0.51 -12.01 -0.41
N THR A 168 0.46 -11.40 -1.11
CA THR A 168 1.78 -11.98 -1.35
C THR A 168 2.87 -11.00 -0.98
N SER A 169 3.81 -11.44 -0.15
CA SER A 169 5.01 -10.69 0.23
C SER A 169 6.10 -11.69 0.56
N LEU A 170 6.98 -11.95 -0.40
CA LEU A 170 8.00 -12.98 -0.33
C LEU A 170 9.39 -12.39 -0.61
N VAL A 171 10.39 -13.01 0.01
CA VAL A 171 11.79 -12.85 -0.29
C VAL A 171 12.42 -14.20 -0.61
N ALA A 172 13.43 -14.19 -1.46
CA ALA A 172 14.28 -15.33 -1.74
C ALA A 172 15.65 -15.08 -1.11
N ARG A 173 16.18 -16.10 -0.44
CA ARG A 173 17.49 -16.07 0.22
C ARG A 173 18.39 -17.16 -0.36
N VAL A 174 19.65 -16.83 -0.63
CA VAL A 174 20.69 -17.77 -1.03
C VAL A 174 21.81 -17.64 -0.02
N ASP A 175 22.20 -18.74 0.63
CA ASP A 175 23.17 -18.75 1.74
C ASP A 175 22.84 -17.71 2.84
N GLY A 176 21.54 -17.56 3.14
CA GLY A 176 21.03 -16.60 4.12
C GLY A 176 21.08 -15.13 3.70
N GLN A 177 21.48 -14.83 2.46
CA GLN A 177 21.51 -13.47 1.91
C GLN A 177 20.29 -13.21 1.03
N LEU A 178 19.69 -12.03 1.18
CA LEU A 178 18.57 -11.60 0.34
C LEU A 178 18.99 -11.49 -1.13
N ALA A 179 18.39 -12.32 -1.98
CA ALA A 179 18.71 -12.41 -3.41
C ALA A 179 17.59 -11.85 -4.31
N GLY A 180 16.36 -11.78 -3.81
CA GLY A 180 15.22 -11.31 -4.58
C GLY A 180 13.96 -11.16 -3.74
N PHE A 181 12.93 -10.55 -4.32
CA PHE A 181 11.64 -10.36 -3.68
C PHE A 181 10.50 -10.42 -4.68
N LEU A 182 9.31 -10.73 -4.17
CA LEU A 182 8.07 -10.74 -4.91
C LEU A 182 6.97 -10.20 -3.99
N PHE A 183 6.14 -9.31 -4.51
CA PHE A 183 4.91 -8.94 -3.83
C PHE A 183 3.74 -8.93 -4.81
N GLY A 184 2.54 -9.15 -4.27
CA GLY A 184 1.29 -9.17 -5.00
C GLY A 184 0.22 -8.41 -4.23
N VAL A 185 -0.71 -7.83 -4.96
CA VAL A 185 -1.83 -7.04 -4.43
C VAL A 185 -3.15 -7.70 -4.80
N ASP A 186 -4.18 -7.53 -3.97
CA ASP A 186 -5.52 -7.97 -4.31
C ASP A 186 -6.09 -7.10 -5.44
N LYS A 187 -6.87 -7.73 -6.33
CA LYS A 187 -7.64 -7.04 -7.37
C LYS A 187 -9.12 -7.37 -7.21
N PHE A 188 -9.94 -6.34 -7.05
CA PHE A 188 -11.39 -6.52 -7.05
C PHE A 188 -11.91 -6.77 -8.47
N GLY A 189 -12.88 -7.69 -8.58
CA GLY A 189 -13.44 -8.13 -9.86
C GLY A 189 -12.45 -8.85 -10.77
N GLY A 190 -11.28 -9.26 -10.25
CA GLY A 190 -10.33 -10.11 -10.97
C GLY A 190 -10.80 -11.57 -11.02
N PRO A 191 -10.31 -12.37 -11.98
CA PRO A 191 -10.53 -13.81 -11.96
C PRO A 191 -9.96 -14.40 -10.67
N ALA A 192 -10.58 -15.47 -10.16
CA ALA A 192 -10.01 -16.22 -9.06
C ALA A 192 -8.60 -16.70 -9.43
N LEU A 193 -7.68 -16.67 -8.46
CA LEU A 193 -6.39 -17.32 -8.63
C LEU A 193 -6.61 -18.83 -8.81
N PRO A 194 -5.73 -19.54 -9.53
CA PRO A 194 -5.79 -20.99 -9.61
C PRO A 194 -5.85 -21.62 -8.22
N SER A 195 -6.63 -22.69 -8.06
CA SER A 195 -6.78 -23.41 -6.79
C SER A 195 -5.44 -23.85 -6.19
N ASP A 196 -4.48 -24.13 -7.05
CA ASP A 196 -3.18 -24.69 -6.70
C ASP A 196 -2.22 -23.63 -6.09
N TRP A 197 -2.68 -22.38 -5.98
CA TRP A 197 -1.91 -21.24 -5.45
C TRP A 197 -2.36 -20.85 -4.03
N HIS A 198 -3.22 -21.65 -3.40
CA HIS A 198 -3.76 -21.46 -2.05
C HIS A 198 -3.19 -22.45 -1.04
#